data_AF-A0A7V2EE02-F1
#
_entry.id   AF-A0A7V2EE02-F1
#
_cell.length_a   1.000
_cell.length_b   1.000
_cell.length_c   1.000
_cell.angle_alpha   90.00
_cell.angle_beta   90.00
_cell.angle_gamma   90.00
#
_symmetry.space_group_name_H-M   'P 1'
#
loop_
_entity.id
_entity.type
_entity.pdbx_description
1 polymer ?
#
loop_
_entity_poly.entity_id
_entity_poly.type
_entity_poly.pdbx_seq_one_letter_code
_entity_poly.pdbx_strand_id
1 'polypeptide(L)'
;MKKEKFIEESQKRMQKCLEVFEKKYAEYSKHNGNTDDDYFYAFKSIGNLLKENPEKVAFMYMMKHFQSFIDIIYHNHDVSEEVFDEKVGDLINYILIINGIKKEQYAKLKNISYNNSTNNTDDIPLTC
;
A
#
# COMPACT_ATOMS: atom_id res chain seq x y z
N MET A 1 0.65 -17.59 -25.60
CA MET A 1 -0.02 -18.18 -24.42
C MET A 1 -1.53 -18.23 -24.66
N LYS A 2 -2.24 -19.29 -24.25
CA LYS A 2 -3.72 -19.38 -24.33
C LYS A 2 -4.38 -18.57 -23.20
N LYS A 3 -5.62 -18.11 -23.40
CA LYS A 3 -6.36 -17.27 -22.45
C LYS A 3 -6.44 -17.89 -21.06
N GLU A 4 -6.80 -19.16 -20.99
CA GLU A 4 -7.01 -19.89 -19.73
C GLU A 4 -5.71 -19.95 -18.93
N LYS A 5 -4.60 -20.25 -19.61
CA LYS A 5 -3.27 -20.27 -19.00
C LYS A 5 -2.86 -18.89 -18.49
N PHE A 6 -3.15 -17.82 -19.23
CA PHE A 6 -2.85 -16.47 -18.77
C PHE A 6 -3.62 -16.09 -17.50
N ILE A 7 -4.90 -16.47 -17.43
CA ILE A 7 -5.74 -16.24 -16.24
C ILE A 7 -5.18 -17.01 -15.05
N GLU A 8 -4.82 -18.28 -15.23
CA GLU A 8 -4.22 -19.12 -14.20
C GLU A 8 -2.90 -18.52 -13.67
N GLU A 9 -2.00 -18.10 -14.55
CA GLU A 9 -0.74 -17.44 -14.17
C GLU A 9 -0.98 -16.10 -13.46
N SER A 10 -1.99 -15.34 -13.88
CA SER A 10 -2.38 -14.09 -13.21
C SER A 10 -2.88 -14.34 -11.79
N GLN A 11 -3.69 -15.39 -11.58
CA GLN A 11 -4.17 -15.76 -10.25
C GLN A 11 -3.02 -16.21 -9.34
N LYS A 12 -2.11 -17.05 -9.83
CA LYS A 12 -0.89 -17.44 -9.10
C LYS A 12 -0.07 -16.22 -8.69
N ARG A 13 0.06 -15.23 -9.59
CA ARG A 13 0.75 -13.98 -9.25
C ARG A 13 0.05 -13.24 -8.13
N MET A 14 -1.25 -13.04 -8.19
CA MET A 14 -1.99 -12.35 -7.13
C MET A 14 -1.82 -13.03 -5.77
N GLN A 15 -1.88 -14.37 -5.74
CA GLN A 15 -1.67 -15.15 -4.52
C GLN A 15 -0.26 -14.93 -3.95
N LYS A 16 0.76 -15.02 -4.80
CA LYS A 16 2.15 -14.81 -4.38
C LYS A 16 2.42 -13.37 -3.92
N CYS A 17 1.78 -12.38 -4.55
CA CYS A 17 1.81 -10.99 -4.09
C CYS A 17 1.30 -10.87 -2.65
N LEU A 18 0.15 -11.50 -2.35
CA LEU A 18 -0.41 -11.51 -0.99
C LEU A 18 0.52 -12.19 0.02
N GLU A 19 1.11 -13.33 -0.32
CA GLU A 19 2.07 -14.03 0.56
C GLU A 19 3.32 -13.17 0.86
N VAL A 20 3.89 -12.53 -0.17
CA VAL A 20 5.05 -11.65 -0.02
C VAL A 20 4.68 -10.39 0.77
N PHE A 21 3.48 -9.86 0.55
CA PHE A 21 2.92 -8.76 1.31
C PHE A 21 2.91 -9.17 2.78
N GLU A 22 2.14 -10.18 3.18
CA GLU A 22 2.03 -10.65 4.56
C GLU A 22 3.38 -10.90 5.24
N LYS A 23 4.32 -11.53 4.53
CA LYS A 23 5.66 -11.80 5.07
C LYS A 23 6.46 -10.52 5.33
N LYS A 24 6.54 -9.60 4.35
CA LYS A 24 7.25 -8.32 4.51
C LYS A 24 6.60 -7.49 5.63
N TYR A 25 5.28 -7.56 5.78
CA TYR A 25 4.56 -6.86 6.85
C TYR A 25 4.83 -7.41 8.23
N ALA A 26 4.91 -8.73 8.38
CA ALA A 26 5.29 -9.35 9.65
C ALA A 26 6.69 -8.91 10.13
N GLU A 27 7.58 -8.52 9.22
CA GLU A 27 8.89 -7.95 9.55
C GLU A 27 8.77 -6.49 10.03
N TYR A 28 7.90 -5.68 9.42
CA TYR A 28 7.67 -4.29 9.82
C TYR A 28 6.87 -4.13 11.12
N SER A 29 5.87 -4.98 11.37
CA SER A 29 5.01 -4.87 12.57
C SER A 29 5.72 -5.32 13.86
N LYS A 30 6.60 -6.32 13.78
CA LYS A 30 7.35 -6.84 14.94
C LYS A 30 8.33 -5.82 15.56
N HIS A 31 8.75 -4.80 14.83
CA HIS A 31 9.78 -3.88 15.30
C HIS A 31 9.34 -2.87 16.36
N ASN A 32 8.03 -2.72 16.62
CA ASN A 32 7.53 -1.60 17.43
C ASN A 32 6.92 -1.96 18.79
N GLY A 33 6.84 -3.23 19.19
CA GLY A 33 6.37 -3.63 20.53
C GLY A 33 4.97 -3.14 20.95
N ASN A 34 4.23 -2.50 20.03
CA ASN A 34 2.91 -1.94 20.25
C ASN A 34 1.87 -2.88 19.65
N THR A 35 0.81 -3.11 20.43
CA THR A 35 -0.33 -3.97 20.12
C THR A 35 -1.28 -3.42 19.06
N ASP A 36 -1.00 -2.23 18.53
CA ASP A 36 -1.71 -1.65 17.39
C ASP A 36 -0.81 -1.79 16.15
N ASP A 37 -1.08 -2.81 15.32
CA ASP A 37 -0.38 -3.07 14.07
C ASP A 37 -0.62 -1.94 13.05
N ASP A 38 0.09 -0.81 13.18
CA ASP A 38 0.11 0.21 12.14
C ASP A 38 0.94 -0.29 10.94
N TYR A 39 0.25 -0.99 10.04
CA TYR A 39 0.80 -1.53 8.79
C TYR A 39 1.54 -0.48 7.96
N PHE A 40 1.24 0.82 8.10
CA PHE A 40 1.87 1.88 7.32
C PHE A 40 2.89 2.70 8.12
N TYR A 41 3.26 2.26 9.33
CA TYR A 41 4.16 3.00 10.22
C TYR A 41 5.48 3.38 9.56
N ALA A 42 6.14 2.46 8.85
CA ALA A 42 7.41 2.75 8.19
C ALA A 42 7.29 3.90 7.18
N PHE A 43 6.22 3.93 6.39
CA PHE A 43 5.95 5.00 5.42
C PHE A 43 5.59 6.31 6.11
N LYS A 44 4.84 6.25 7.22
CA LYS A 44 4.51 7.42 8.06
C LYS A 44 5.75 8.02 8.71
N SER A 45 6.62 7.18 9.27
CA SER A 45 7.87 7.58 9.91
C SER A 45 8.82 8.27 8.93
N ILE A 46 9.03 7.66 7.76
CA ILE A 46 9.87 8.26 6.70
C ILE A 46 9.20 9.50 6.13
N GLY A 47 7.88 9.50 5.97
CA GLY A 47 7.12 10.68 5.56
C GLY A 47 7.35 11.86 6.52
N ASN A 48 7.27 11.62 7.82
CA ASN A 48 7.57 12.64 8.84
C ASN A 48 9.01 13.17 8.73
N LEU A 49 9.99 12.27 8.54
CA LEU A 49 11.40 12.65 8.38
C LEU A 49 11.61 13.53 7.13
N LEU A 50 10.98 13.17 6.02
CA LEU A 50 11.11 13.86 4.73
C LEU A 50 10.13 15.02 4.54
N LYS A 51 9.26 15.29 5.53
CA LYS A 51 8.13 16.22 5.44
C LYS A 51 7.24 15.96 4.22
N GLU A 52 6.95 14.68 3.98
CA GLU A 52 6.13 14.23 2.87
C GLU A 52 5.03 13.26 3.28
N ASN A 53 4.02 13.16 2.41
CA ASN A 53 2.88 12.28 2.67
C ASN A 53 3.29 10.79 2.53
N PRO A 54 2.78 9.89 3.39
CA PRO A 54 3.14 8.47 3.36
C PRO A 54 2.87 7.80 2.00
N GLU A 55 1.80 8.17 1.29
CA GLU A 55 1.51 7.64 -0.04
C GLU A 55 2.54 8.08 -1.09
N LYS A 56 3.13 9.28 -0.94
CA LYS A 56 4.19 9.74 -1.82
C LYS A 56 5.49 9.00 -1.53
N VAL A 57 5.77 8.70 -0.26
CA VAL A 57 6.91 7.85 0.12
C VAL A 57 6.78 6.46 -0.51
N ALA A 58 5.61 5.83 -0.40
CA ALA A 58 5.34 4.55 -1.06
C ALA A 58 5.48 4.65 -2.59
N PHE A 59 5.01 5.74 -3.20
CA PHE A 59 5.19 6.01 -4.63
C PHE A 59 6.66 6.16 -5.03
N MET A 60 7.48 6.88 -4.24
CA MET A 60 8.92 7.00 -4.50
C MET A 60 9.61 5.63 -4.48
N TYR A 61 9.26 4.78 -3.52
CA TYR A 61 9.77 3.40 -3.51
C TYR A 61 9.28 2.60 -4.72
N MET A 62 8.01 2.73 -5.09
CA MET A 62 7.48 2.12 -6.32
C MET A 62 8.28 2.55 -7.56
N MET A 63 8.61 3.83 -7.69
CA MET A 63 9.39 4.36 -8.83
C MET A 63 10.77 3.72 -8.94
N LYS A 64 11.42 3.39 -7.82
CA LYS A 64 12.68 2.62 -7.84
C LYS A 64 12.49 1.23 -8.46
N HIS A 65 11.43 0.52 -8.08
CA HIS A 65 11.11 -0.79 -8.67
C HIS A 65 10.66 -0.65 -10.13
N PHE A 66 9.95 0.42 -10.46
CA PHE A 66 9.49 0.72 -11.80
C PHE A 66 10.62 1.03 -12.77
N GLN A 67 11.66 1.74 -12.31
CA GLN A 67 12.87 1.95 -13.11
C GLN A 67 13.52 0.61 -13.47
N SER A 68 13.71 -0.28 -12.50
CA SER A 68 14.25 -1.62 -12.76
C SER A 68 13.38 -2.44 -13.72
N PHE A 69 12.05 -2.26 -13.68
CA PHE A 69 11.12 -2.90 -14.61
C PHE A 69 11.23 -2.33 -16.03
N ILE A 70 11.33 -1.01 -16.16
CA ILE A 70 11.61 -0.31 -17.43
C ILE A 70 12.94 -0.78 -18.00
N ASP A 71 13.98 -0.89 -17.18
CA ASP A 71 15.32 -1.28 -17.65
C ASP A 71 15.28 -2.65 -18.34
N ILE A 72 14.53 -3.61 -17.79
CA ILE A 72 14.34 -4.93 -18.39
C ILE A 72 13.63 -4.83 -19.75
N ILE A 73 12.54 -4.05 -19.82
CA ILE A 73 11.73 -3.91 -21.04
C ILE A 73 12.51 -3.22 -22.17
N TYR A 74 13.22 -2.14 -21.86
CA TYR A 74 13.83 -1.29 -22.87
C TYR A 74 15.24 -1.72 -23.26
N HIS A 75 16.01 -2.32 -22.36
CA HIS A 75 17.39 -2.71 -22.62
C HIS A 75 17.54 -4.20 -22.93
N ASN A 76 16.41 -4.92 -23.09
CA ASN A 76 16.38 -6.35 -23.41
C ASN A 76 17.32 -7.16 -22.51
N HIS A 77 17.39 -6.80 -21.24
CA HIS A 77 18.23 -7.49 -20.27
C HIS A 77 17.72 -8.93 -20.16
N ASP A 78 18.58 -9.90 -20.47
CA ASP A 78 18.31 -11.32 -20.26
C ASP A 78 18.23 -11.58 -18.75
N VAL A 79 17.04 -11.40 -18.18
CA VAL A 79 16.71 -11.78 -16.82
C VAL A 79 15.85 -13.04 -16.84
N SER A 80 15.95 -13.86 -15.79
CA SER A 80 15.08 -15.02 -15.68
C SER A 80 13.61 -14.61 -15.52
N GLU A 81 12.71 -15.53 -15.86
CA GLU A 81 11.26 -15.33 -15.68
C GLU A 81 10.92 -15.01 -14.21
N GLU A 82 11.59 -15.66 -13.26
CA GLU A 82 11.39 -15.40 -11.82
C GLU A 82 11.77 -13.97 -11.42
N VAL A 83 12.84 -13.42 -12.00
CA VAL A 83 13.28 -12.05 -11.71
C VAL A 83 12.29 -11.04 -12.27
N PHE A 84 11.82 -11.25 -13.51
CA PHE A 84 10.80 -10.40 -14.10
C PHE A 84 9.50 -10.46 -13.28
N ASP A 85 9.14 -11.65 -12.83
CA ASP A 85 7.97 -11.91 -12.03
C ASP A 85 8.01 -11.22 -10.67
N GLU A 86 9.18 -11.22 -10.02
CA GLU A 86 9.41 -10.48 -8.79
C GLU A 86 9.16 -8.97 -8.99
N LYS A 87 9.66 -8.37 -10.08
CA LYS A 87 9.46 -6.94 -10.36
C LYS A 87 8.01 -6.56 -10.58
N VAL A 88 7.27 -7.38 -11.32
CA VAL A 88 5.82 -7.20 -11.48
C VAL A 88 5.12 -7.33 -10.13
N GLY A 89 5.51 -8.30 -9.30
CA GLY A 89 4.97 -8.49 -7.96
C GLY A 89 5.22 -7.30 -7.03
N ASP A 90 6.44 -6.74 -7.03
CA ASP A 90 6.78 -5.55 -6.26
C ASP A 90 5.90 -4.35 -6.65
N LEU A 91 5.70 -4.12 -7.96
CA LEU A 91 4.84 -3.03 -8.45
C LEU A 91 3.39 -3.19 -7.98
N ILE A 92 2.81 -4.39 -8.13
CA ILE A 92 1.46 -4.70 -7.63
C ILE A 92 1.38 -4.43 -6.12
N ASN A 93 2.36 -4.90 -5.37
CA ASN A 93 2.41 -4.71 -3.93
C ASN A 93 2.39 -3.23 -3.57
N TYR A 94 3.29 -2.39 -4.12
CA TYR A 94 3.29 -0.96 -3.82
C TYR A 94 1.99 -0.24 -4.20
N ILE A 95 1.32 -0.66 -5.28
CA ILE A 95 -0.02 -0.15 -5.61
C ILE A 95 -1.03 -0.48 -4.50
N LEU A 96 -1.01 -1.71 -3.98
CA LEU A 96 -1.85 -2.11 -2.85
C LEU A 96 -1.53 -1.32 -1.58
N ILE A 97 -0.25 -1.04 -1.30
CA ILE A 97 0.17 -0.19 -0.17
C ILE A 97 -0.42 1.20 -0.29
N ILE A 98 -0.23 1.86 -1.45
CA ILE A 98 -0.73 3.21 -1.70
C ILE A 98 -2.25 3.27 -1.54
N ASN A 99 -2.96 2.28 -2.09
CA ASN A 99 -4.41 2.15 -1.93
C ASN A 99 -4.81 1.97 -0.46
N GLY A 100 -4.09 1.14 0.29
CA GLY A 100 -4.30 0.95 1.73
C GLY A 100 -4.14 2.24 2.53
N ILE A 101 -3.06 2.99 2.30
CA ILE A 101 -2.81 4.30 2.91
C ILE A 101 -3.96 5.27 2.61
N LYS A 102 -4.39 5.36 1.34
CA LYS A 102 -5.51 6.23 0.95
C LYS A 102 -6.82 5.83 1.61
N LYS A 103 -7.13 4.53 1.71
CA LYS A 103 -8.31 4.04 2.42
C LYS A 103 -8.28 4.41 3.90
N GLU A 104 -7.14 4.30 4.57
CA GLU A 104 -6.97 4.75 5.96
C GLU A 104 -7.25 6.26 6.10
N GLN A 105 -6.71 7.08 5.21
CA GLN A 105 -6.95 8.53 5.19
C GLN A 105 -8.43 8.85 4.99
N TYR A 106 -9.11 8.20 4.05
CA TYR A 106 -10.54 8.40 3.82
C TYR A 106 -11.40 7.99 5.02
N ALA A 107 -11.06 6.89 5.71
CA ALA A 107 -11.75 6.48 6.92
C ALA A 107 -11.61 7.52 8.04
N LYS A 108 -10.40 8.07 8.24
CA LYS A 108 -10.15 9.15 9.21
C LYS A 108 -10.99 10.40 8.91
N LEU A 109 -11.04 10.82 7.64
CA LEU A 109 -11.83 11.98 7.23
C LEU A 109 -13.34 11.78 7.47
N LYS A 110 -13.87 10.58 7.18
CA LYS A 110 -15.28 10.26 7.44
C LYS A 110 -15.63 10.34 8.93
N ASN A 111 -14.75 9.82 9.79
CA ASN A 111 -14.96 9.86 11.24
C ASN A 111 -14.94 11.30 11.78
N ILE A 112 -14.06 12.16 11.26
CA ILE A 112 -14.04 13.58 11.61
C ILE A 112 -15.34 14.28 11.19
N SER A 113 -15.81 14.03 9.96
CA SER A 113 -17.07 14.61 9.47
C SER A 113 -18.28 14.14 10.28
N TYR A 114 -18.30 12.88 10.72
CA TYR A 114 -19.34 12.36 11.60
C TYR A 114 -19.34 13.09 12.96
N ASN A 115 -18.19 13.15 13.63
CA ASN A 115 -18.06 13.80 14.94
C ASN A 115 -18.40 15.31 14.90
N ASN A 116 -18.05 16.00 13.81
CA ASN A 116 -18.40 17.42 13.63
C ASN A 116 -19.90 17.63 13.38
N SER A 117 -20.61 16.62 12.87
CA SER A 117 -22.05 16.67 12.66
C SER A 117 -22.83 16.40 13.96
N THR A 118 -22.35 15.49 14.82
CA THR A 118 -22.97 15.19 16.12
C THR A 118 -22.77 16.31 17.13
N ASN A 119 -21.61 16.97 17.14
CA ASN A 119 -21.33 18.07 18.08
C ASN A 119 -22.13 19.35 17.77
N ASN A 120 -22.81 19.44 16.62
CA ASN A 120 -23.65 20.57 16.24
C ASN A 120 -25.15 20.36 16.55
N THR A 121 -25.55 19.18 17.03
CA THR A 121 -26.96 18.87 17.35
C THR A 121 -27.30 18.94 18.84
N ASP A 122 -26.31 19.18 19.70
CA ASP A 122 -26.47 19.13 21.17
C ASP A 122 -26.75 20.51 21.83
N ASP A 123 -26.86 21.60 21.05
CA ASP A 123 -27.14 22.97 21.52
C ASP A 123 -28.53 23.50 21.08
N ILE A 124 -29.57 22.65 21.13
CA ILE A 124 -30.95 23.17 21.21
C ILE A 124 -31.43 22.99 22.64
N PRO A 125 -31.40 24.02 23.50
CA PRO A 125 -32.05 23.90 24.79
C PRO A 125 -33.54 23.65 24.52
N LEU A 126 -34.08 22.55 25.06
CA LEU A 126 -35.52 22.40 25.21
C LEU A 126 -35.99 23.53 26.13
N THR A 127 -36.40 24.65 25.53
CA THR A 127 -37.19 25.66 26.23
C THR A 127 -38.54 25.06 26.53
N CYS A 128 -38.82 24.95 27.83
CA CYS A 128 -40.06 24.49 28.44
C CYS A 128 -41.25 25.40 28.08
#